data_AF-T2KKZ3-F1
#
_entry.id   AF-T2KKZ3-F1
#
_cell.length_a   1.000
_cell.length_b   1.000
_cell.length_c   1.000
_cell.angle_alpha   90.00
_cell.angle_beta   90.00
_cell.angle_gamma   90.00
#
_symmetry.space_group_name_H-M   'P 1'
#
loop_
_entity.id
_entity.type
_entity.pdbx_description
1 polymer ?
#
loop_
_entity_poly.entity_id
_entity_poly.type
_entity_poly.pdbx_seq_one_letter_code
_entity_poly.pdbx_strand_id
1 'polypeptide(L)'
;MPHIKRIESELSELQYEIRHHKLYSILKTPEDVKLFMEHHVYTAWDFMSLLKTLQLQFVTFKLPWVPNKYPEIFKFINEIVAAEESDVNELGQTKSHFEMYLDGMEQIGANTTLITTFTELIENNIAVSKAAHLVYIPSFIKDFIEFTFEIIETGKPHLMASVFIFGREDINSEKVLNVVSTIATEENPCNKLTFLLNRYLYLKQDNHRALSYKMLRELCGTDMVKWEEVLTVAKQALEHRIILWDNIYHIINTNKEELV
;
A
#
# COMPACT_ATOMS: atom_id res chain seq x y z
N MET A 1 6.54 5.27 -25.34
CA MET A 1 5.58 4.17 -25.51
C MET A 1 4.18 4.74 -25.39
N PRO A 2 3.34 4.63 -26.44
CA PRO A 2 2.10 5.40 -26.52
C PRO A 2 1.07 5.05 -25.44
N HIS A 3 0.86 3.76 -25.12
CA HIS A 3 -0.14 3.35 -24.11
C HIS A 3 0.22 3.81 -22.69
N ILE A 4 1.44 3.53 -22.24
CA ILE A 4 1.90 3.96 -20.90
C ILE A 4 1.87 5.50 -20.79
N LYS A 5 2.37 6.22 -21.79
CA LYS A 5 2.33 7.69 -21.79
C LYS A 5 0.89 8.23 -21.73
N ARG A 6 -0.05 7.59 -22.44
CA ARG A 6 -1.47 7.94 -22.35
C ARG A 6 -2.00 7.69 -20.93
N ILE A 7 -1.71 6.53 -20.35
CA ILE A 7 -2.14 6.21 -18.98
C ILE A 7 -1.58 7.23 -17.99
N GLU A 8 -0.27 7.51 -18.02
CA GLU A 8 0.35 8.53 -17.17
C GLU A 8 -0.31 9.90 -17.32
N SER A 9 -0.60 10.32 -18.56
CA SER A 9 -1.27 11.59 -18.83
C SER A 9 -2.68 11.63 -18.23
N GLU A 10 -3.45 10.56 -18.39
CA GLU A 10 -4.84 10.44 -17.92
C GLU A 10 -4.94 10.30 -16.40
N LEU A 11 -3.91 9.80 -15.73
CA LEU A 11 -3.85 9.67 -14.27
C LEU A 11 -3.23 10.91 -13.59
N SER A 12 -2.66 11.83 -14.37
CA SER A 12 -1.82 12.91 -13.85
C SER A 12 -2.52 13.81 -12.83
N GLU A 13 -3.80 14.13 -13.05
CA GLU A 13 -4.63 14.95 -12.15
C GLU A 13 -4.91 14.23 -10.83
N LEU A 14 -5.40 13.00 -10.87
CA LEU A 14 -5.66 12.18 -9.67
C LEU A 14 -4.38 11.97 -8.86
N GLN A 15 -3.27 11.67 -9.53
CA GLN A 15 -1.98 11.54 -8.85
C GLN A 15 -1.49 12.87 -8.25
N TYR A 16 -1.78 14.00 -8.90
CA TYR A 16 -1.46 15.33 -8.37
C TYR A 16 -2.26 15.61 -7.10
N GLU A 17 -3.55 15.30 -7.10
CA GLU A 17 -4.43 15.44 -5.94
C GLU A 17 -3.92 14.64 -4.74
N ILE A 18 -3.61 13.35 -4.91
CA ILE A 18 -3.07 12.53 -3.82
C ILE A 18 -1.72 13.09 -3.36
N ARG A 19 -0.82 13.50 -4.27
CA ARG A 19 0.47 14.08 -3.90
C ARG A 19 0.33 15.37 -3.08
N HIS A 20 -0.70 16.18 -3.34
CA HIS A 20 -0.91 17.48 -2.70
C HIS A 20 -2.12 17.50 -1.76
N HIS A 21 -2.54 16.32 -1.30
CA HIS A 21 -3.75 16.18 -0.49
C HIS A 21 -3.69 17.02 0.80
N LYS A 22 -4.83 17.64 1.15
CA LYS A 22 -4.99 18.50 2.35
C LYS A 22 -4.60 17.82 3.66
N LEU A 23 -4.70 16.49 3.74
CA LEU A 23 -4.29 15.67 4.89
C LEU A 23 -2.89 16.02 5.38
N TYR A 24 -1.90 16.15 4.49
CA TYR A 24 -0.51 16.40 4.91
C TYR A 24 -0.33 17.73 5.64
N SER A 25 -1.18 18.72 5.37
CA SER A 25 -1.10 20.04 6.02
C SER A 25 -1.63 20.04 7.45
N ILE A 26 -2.45 19.05 7.82
CA ILE A 26 -3.07 18.96 9.14
C ILE A 26 -2.36 17.98 10.07
N LEU A 27 -1.53 17.07 9.57
CA LEU A 27 -0.73 16.17 10.41
C LEU A 27 0.38 16.99 11.11
N LYS A 28 0.17 17.35 12.38
CA LYS A 28 1.08 18.23 13.14
C LYS A 28 1.42 17.74 14.54
N THR A 29 0.61 16.85 15.10
CA THR A 29 0.76 16.36 16.47
C THR A 29 0.95 14.85 16.49
N PRO A 30 1.51 14.27 17.57
CA PRO A 30 1.54 12.82 17.74
C PRO A 30 0.15 12.19 17.60
N GLU A 31 -0.89 12.82 18.12
CA GLU A 31 -2.27 12.33 18.05
C GLU A 31 -2.79 12.25 16.60
N ASP A 32 -2.48 13.25 15.77
CA ASP A 32 -2.83 13.22 14.35
C ASP A 32 -2.20 12.03 13.63
N VAL A 33 -0.94 11.73 13.96
CA VAL A 33 -0.20 10.60 13.37
C VAL A 33 -0.76 9.27 13.84
N LYS A 34 -1.15 9.14 15.11
CA LYS A 34 -1.82 7.93 15.61
C LYS A 34 -3.11 7.66 14.83
N LEU A 35 -4.00 8.65 14.76
CA LEU A 35 -5.26 8.53 14.02
C LEU A 35 -5.04 8.22 12.55
N PHE A 36 -4.04 8.83 11.92
CA PHE A 36 -3.64 8.48 10.56
C PHE A 36 -3.27 6.99 10.44
N MET A 37 -2.38 6.51 11.31
CA MET A 37 -1.87 5.13 11.26
C MET A 37 -2.96 4.10 11.54
N GLU A 38 -3.85 4.35 12.51
CA GLU A 38 -4.97 3.45 12.86
C GLU A 38 -5.90 3.16 11.69
N HIS A 39 -6.04 4.11 10.77
CA HIS A 39 -6.89 3.98 9.58
C HIS A 39 -6.09 3.57 8.33
N HIS A 40 -4.81 3.98 8.23
CA HIS A 40 -3.95 3.67 7.10
C HIS A 40 -3.35 2.25 7.16
N VAL A 41 -3.21 1.64 8.33
CA VAL A 41 -2.55 0.34 8.51
C VAL A 41 -3.11 -0.78 7.59
N TYR A 42 -4.41 -0.73 7.28
CA TYR A 42 -5.05 -1.69 6.38
C TYR A 42 -4.50 -1.64 4.95
N THR A 43 -3.97 -0.50 4.50
CA THR A 43 -3.36 -0.40 3.17
C THR A 43 -2.02 -1.11 3.08
N ALA A 44 -1.32 -1.27 4.20
CA ALA A 44 -0.09 -2.06 4.27
C ALA A 44 -0.41 -3.56 4.25
N TRP A 45 -1.50 -3.95 4.94
CA TRP A 45 -1.96 -5.33 4.97
C TRP A 45 -2.51 -5.81 3.61
N ASP A 46 -3.43 -5.07 2.98
CA ASP A 46 -4.04 -5.51 1.72
C ASP A 46 -3.06 -5.48 0.54
N PHE A 47 -2.06 -4.60 0.59
CA PHE A 47 -0.96 -4.54 -0.37
C PHE A 47 -0.21 -5.87 -0.45
N MET A 48 0.02 -6.55 0.68
CA MET A 48 0.64 -7.87 0.67
C MET A 48 -0.22 -8.89 -0.07
N SER A 49 -1.54 -8.85 0.08
CA SER A 49 -2.43 -9.76 -0.67
C SER A 49 -2.33 -9.52 -2.18
N LEU A 50 -2.27 -8.26 -2.62
CA LEU A 50 -2.06 -7.89 -4.01
C LEU A 50 -0.69 -8.36 -4.53
N LEU A 51 0.38 -8.05 -3.79
CA LEU A 51 1.75 -8.38 -4.15
C LEU A 51 1.99 -9.89 -4.24
N LYS A 52 1.49 -10.67 -3.27
CA LYS A 52 1.59 -12.13 -3.28
C LYS A 52 0.81 -12.74 -4.44
N THR A 53 -0.37 -12.22 -4.74
CA THR A 53 -1.15 -12.68 -5.90
C THR A 53 -0.41 -12.39 -7.20
N LEU A 54 0.21 -11.22 -7.34
CA LEU A 54 1.03 -10.87 -8.49
C LEU A 54 2.29 -11.74 -8.59
N GLN A 55 2.96 -12.01 -7.46
CA GLN A 55 4.08 -12.96 -7.37
C GLN A 55 3.67 -14.33 -7.93
N LEU A 56 2.50 -14.86 -7.54
CA LEU A 56 1.99 -16.14 -8.04
C LEU A 56 1.79 -16.19 -9.57
N GLN A 57 1.63 -15.05 -10.24
CA GLN A 57 1.53 -15.00 -11.71
C GLN A 57 2.89 -15.20 -12.40
N PHE A 58 3.98 -14.83 -11.71
CA PHE A 58 5.32 -14.88 -12.27
C PHE A 58 6.17 -16.02 -11.71
N VAL A 59 5.85 -16.65 -10.58
CA VAL A 59 6.65 -17.76 -10.03
C VAL A 59 6.22 -19.14 -10.57
N THR A 60 7.18 -20.06 -10.70
CA THR A 60 6.91 -21.50 -10.89
C THR A 60 6.99 -22.19 -9.54
N PHE A 61 5.89 -22.75 -9.08
CA PHE A 61 5.83 -23.64 -7.91
C PHE A 61 5.65 -25.12 -8.30
N LYS A 62 5.65 -25.42 -9.62
CA LYS A 62 5.43 -26.76 -10.17
C LYS A 62 6.73 -27.55 -10.24
N LEU A 63 6.64 -28.86 -9.96
CA LEU A 63 7.72 -29.84 -10.14
C LEU A 63 7.42 -30.78 -11.32
N PRO A 64 8.42 -31.18 -12.13
CA PRO A 64 9.83 -30.76 -12.05
C PRO A 64 10.02 -29.28 -12.39
N TRP A 65 11.02 -28.66 -11.77
CA TRP A 65 11.30 -27.24 -11.97
C TRP A 65 11.73 -26.95 -13.41
N VAL A 66 11.27 -25.82 -13.94
CA VAL A 66 11.68 -25.27 -15.24
C VAL A 66 12.02 -23.78 -15.11
N PRO A 67 12.95 -23.25 -15.91
CA PRO A 67 13.31 -21.84 -15.88
C PRO A 67 12.14 -20.89 -16.13
N ASN A 68 12.21 -19.70 -15.53
CA ASN A 68 11.20 -18.65 -15.69
C ASN A 68 11.25 -18.03 -17.09
N LYS A 69 10.08 -17.77 -17.69
CA LYS A 69 9.97 -17.09 -18.99
C LYS A 69 10.34 -15.59 -18.93
N TYR A 70 10.19 -14.98 -17.75
CA TYR A 70 10.37 -13.55 -17.50
C TYR A 70 11.34 -13.33 -16.33
N PRO A 71 12.63 -13.70 -16.47
CA PRO A 71 13.58 -13.73 -15.34
C PRO A 71 13.77 -12.36 -14.67
N GLU A 72 13.74 -11.27 -15.43
CA GLU A 72 13.86 -9.91 -14.88
C GLU A 72 12.62 -9.49 -14.06
N ILE A 73 11.40 -9.81 -14.53
CA ILE A 73 10.16 -9.51 -13.80
C ILE A 73 10.05 -10.40 -12.56
N PHE A 74 10.41 -11.68 -12.68
CA PHE A 74 10.48 -12.60 -11.56
C PHE A 74 11.44 -12.12 -10.47
N LYS A 75 12.65 -11.71 -10.86
CA LYS A 75 13.63 -11.13 -9.93
C LYS A 75 13.04 -9.90 -9.23
N PHE A 76 12.52 -8.96 -10.02
CA PHE A 76 11.92 -7.72 -9.54
C PHE A 76 10.82 -7.94 -8.49
N ILE A 77 9.82 -8.79 -8.78
CA ILE A 77 8.73 -9.06 -7.84
C ILE A 77 9.23 -9.76 -6.58
N ASN A 78 10.17 -10.70 -6.70
CA ASN A 78 10.73 -11.38 -5.53
C ASN A 78 11.59 -10.46 -4.66
N GLU A 79 12.30 -9.49 -5.24
CA GLU A 79 13.05 -8.48 -4.48
C GLU A 79 12.09 -7.60 -3.68
N ILE A 80 10.96 -7.20 -4.24
CA ILE A 80 9.92 -6.47 -3.51
C ILE A 80 9.31 -7.34 -2.41
N VAL A 81 8.95 -8.60 -2.71
CA VAL A 81 8.41 -9.51 -1.70
C VAL A 81 9.39 -9.73 -0.55
N ALA A 82 10.68 -9.93 -0.86
CA ALA A 82 11.70 -10.12 0.18
C ALA A 82 11.82 -8.89 1.08
N ALA A 83 11.74 -7.68 0.51
CA ALA A 83 11.73 -6.44 1.27
C ALA A 83 10.44 -6.28 2.10
N GLU A 84 9.27 -6.54 1.54
CA GLU A 84 8.01 -6.28 2.25
C GLU A 84 7.70 -7.35 3.31
N GLU A 85 8.06 -8.61 3.07
CA GLU A 85 7.71 -9.77 3.92
C GLU A 85 8.83 -10.15 4.91
N SER A 86 10.09 -9.75 4.66
CA SER A 86 11.25 -10.28 5.39
C SER A 86 12.46 -9.34 5.49
N ASP A 87 12.25 -8.02 5.58
CA ASP A 87 13.34 -7.06 5.84
C ASP A 87 13.89 -7.16 7.26
N VAL A 88 14.76 -6.23 7.62
CA VAL A 88 15.29 -6.06 8.97
C VAL A 88 14.84 -4.72 9.57
N ASN A 89 14.39 -4.76 10.82
CA ASN A 89 14.05 -3.56 11.59
C ASN A 89 15.30 -2.78 12.05
N GLU A 90 15.09 -1.72 12.85
CA GLU A 90 16.15 -0.85 13.38
C GLU A 90 17.11 -1.58 14.34
N LEU A 91 16.71 -2.76 14.83
CA LEU A 91 17.51 -3.63 15.69
C LEU A 91 18.19 -4.77 14.92
N GLY A 92 18.02 -4.84 13.59
CA GLY A 92 18.55 -5.91 12.75
C GLY A 92 17.77 -7.23 12.83
N GLN A 93 16.56 -7.21 13.38
CA GLN A 93 15.69 -8.39 13.49
C GLN A 93 14.82 -8.53 12.24
N THR A 94 14.65 -9.76 11.76
CA THR A 94 13.79 -10.03 10.59
C THR A 94 12.33 -9.74 10.90
N LYS A 95 11.72 -8.88 10.09
CA LYS A 95 10.33 -8.42 10.22
C LYS A 95 9.77 -8.06 8.85
N SER A 96 8.48 -8.31 8.66
CA SER A 96 7.75 -7.71 7.54
C SER A 96 7.55 -6.20 7.76
N HIS A 97 7.39 -5.44 6.68
CA HIS A 97 7.08 -4.01 6.76
C HIS A 97 5.73 -3.75 7.43
N PHE A 98 4.77 -4.68 7.31
CA PHE A 98 3.51 -4.62 8.05
C PHE A 98 3.74 -4.74 9.56
N GLU A 99 4.53 -5.71 10.02
CA GLU A 99 4.89 -5.82 11.45
C GLU A 99 5.68 -4.60 11.93
N MET A 100 6.61 -4.08 11.12
CA MET A 100 7.34 -2.85 11.47
C MET A 100 6.40 -1.64 11.58
N TYR A 101 5.34 -1.60 10.78
CA TYR A 101 4.32 -0.56 10.88
C TYR A 101 3.55 -0.66 12.20
N LEU A 102 3.14 -1.87 12.61
CA LEU A 102 2.49 -2.13 13.91
C LEU A 102 3.42 -1.80 15.08
N ASP A 103 4.68 -2.22 15.02
CA ASP A 103 5.72 -1.85 15.99
C ASP A 103 5.86 -0.32 16.12
N GLY A 104 5.76 0.41 15.00
CA GLY A 104 5.74 1.87 14.97
C GLY A 104 4.48 2.47 15.60
N MET A 105 3.32 1.88 15.35
CA MET A 105 2.04 2.25 15.97
C MET A 105 2.12 2.11 17.49
N GLU A 106 2.58 0.96 17.98
CA GLU A 106 2.72 0.68 19.41
C GLU A 106 3.68 1.65 20.09
N GLN A 107 4.81 1.95 19.45
CA GLN A 107 5.79 2.90 19.98
C GLN A 107 5.18 4.28 20.25
N ILE A 108 4.35 4.78 19.33
CA ILE A 108 3.71 6.10 19.49
C ILE A 108 2.39 6.03 20.25
N GLY A 109 1.97 4.84 20.71
CA GLY A 109 0.73 4.64 21.46
C GLY A 109 -0.54 4.71 20.61
N ALA A 110 -0.47 4.41 19.31
CA ALA A 110 -1.64 4.24 18.45
C ALA A 110 -2.35 2.92 18.76
N ASN A 111 -3.67 2.88 18.61
CA ASN A 111 -4.49 1.72 18.91
C ASN A 111 -4.39 0.66 17.79
N THR A 112 -3.74 -0.46 18.08
CA THR A 112 -3.60 -1.59 17.13
C THR A 112 -4.73 -2.63 17.24
N THR A 113 -5.62 -2.52 18.23
CA THR A 113 -6.61 -3.56 18.57
C THR A 113 -7.46 -3.98 17.37
N LEU A 114 -7.94 -3.02 16.57
CA LEU A 114 -8.82 -3.34 15.44
C LEU A 114 -8.06 -4.09 14.35
N ILE A 115 -6.87 -3.63 13.95
CA ILE A 115 -6.11 -4.28 12.90
C ILE A 115 -5.62 -5.67 13.34
N THR A 116 -5.17 -5.83 14.59
CA THR A 116 -4.71 -7.13 15.10
C THR A 116 -5.85 -8.13 15.21
N THR A 117 -7.00 -7.72 15.76
CA THR A 117 -8.21 -8.56 15.80
C THR A 117 -8.66 -8.95 14.39
N PHE A 118 -8.60 -8.00 13.44
CA PHE A 118 -8.93 -8.27 12.05
C PHE A 118 -8.01 -9.33 11.45
N THR A 119 -6.69 -9.19 11.59
CA THR A 119 -5.74 -10.18 11.06
C THR A 119 -5.86 -11.54 11.74
N GLU A 120 -6.12 -11.59 13.04
CA GLU A 120 -6.39 -12.84 13.76
C GLU A 120 -7.63 -13.57 13.21
N LEU A 121 -8.70 -12.84 12.87
CA LEU A 121 -9.88 -13.44 12.24
C LEU A 121 -9.53 -14.03 10.87
N ILE A 122 -8.70 -13.35 10.08
CA ILE A 122 -8.26 -13.87 8.77
C ILE A 122 -7.42 -15.15 8.95
N GLU A 123 -6.49 -15.17 9.91
CA GLU A 123 -5.70 -16.36 10.24
C GLU A 123 -6.60 -17.55 10.65
N ASN A 124 -7.74 -17.27 11.28
CA ASN A 124 -8.77 -18.25 11.62
C ASN A 124 -9.74 -18.56 10.46
N ASN A 125 -9.36 -18.25 9.21
CA ASN A 125 -10.11 -18.53 7.98
C ASN A 125 -11.47 -17.82 7.90
N ILE A 126 -11.66 -16.71 8.61
CA ILE A 126 -12.83 -15.86 8.41
C ILE A 126 -12.63 -15.03 7.13
N ALA A 127 -13.63 -15.03 6.25
CA ALA A 127 -13.58 -14.26 5.01
C ALA A 127 -13.35 -12.75 5.28
N VAL A 128 -12.58 -12.09 4.42
CA VAL A 128 -12.14 -10.69 4.57
C VAL A 128 -13.30 -9.74 4.87
N SER A 129 -14.34 -9.73 4.04
CA SER A 129 -15.51 -8.88 4.25
C SER A 129 -16.19 -9.15 5.60
N LYS A 130 -16.36 -10.44 5.97
CA LYS A 130 -16.94 -10.83 7.26
C LYS A 130 -16.08 -10.38 8.45
N ALA A 131 -14.76 -10.53 8.38
CA ALA A 131 -13.85 -10.07 9.43
C ALA A 131 -13.93 -8.55 9.60
N ALA A 132 -13.93 -7.80 8.49
CA ALA A 132 -14.04 -6.35 8.53
C ALA A 132 -15.36 -5.87 9.13
N HIS A 133 -16.45 -6.60 8.91
CA HIS A 133 -17.74 -6.36 9.58
C HIS A 133 -17.70 -6.65 11.09
N LEU A 134 -17.11 -7.76 11.51
CA LEU A 134 -17.04 -8.16 12.92
C LEU A 134 -16.22 -7.19 13.78
N VAL A 135 -15.17 -6.59 13.20
CA VAL A 135 -14.27 -5.65 13.89
C VAL A 135 -14.73 -4.19 13.73
N TYR A 136 -15.90 -3.96 13.12
CA TYR A 136 -16.46 -2.62 12.92
C TYR A 136 -15.51 -1.65 12.21
N ILE A 137 -14.72 -2.15 11.25
CA ILE A 137 -13.87 -1.30 10.41
C ILE A 137 -14.73 -0.26 9.69
N PRO A 138 -14.33 1.02 9.63
CA PRO A 138 -15.04 2.06 8.88
C PRO A 138 -15.33 1.67 7.42
N SER A 139 -16.47 2.11 6.89
CA SER A 139 -16.91 1.72 5.53
C SER A 139 -15.90 2.09 4.45
N PHE A 140 -15.30 3.28 4.50
CA PHE A 140 -14.31 3.70 3.50
C PHE A 140 -13.06 2.80 3.46
N ILE A 141 -12.70 2.18 4.58
CA ILE A 141 -11.60 1.21 4.63
C ILE A 141 -12.07 -0.15 4.09
N LYS A 142 -13.30 -0.56 4.41
CA LYS A 142 -13.91 -1.77 3.82
C LYS A 142 -13.95 -1.67 2.31
N ASP A 143 -14.48 -0.57 1.76
CA ASP A 143 -14.57 -0.34 0.32
C ASP A 143 -13.18 -0.38 -0.36
N PHE A 144 -12.16 0.17 0.32
CA PHE A 144 -10.78 0.15 -0.17
C PHE A 144 -10.17 -1.26 -0.21
N ILE A 145 -10.39 -2.05 0.85
CA ILE A 145 -9.95 -3.45 0.91
C ILE A 145 -10.73 -4.30 -0.10
N GLU A 146 -12.05 -4.15 -0.15
CA GLU A 146 -12.94 -4.90 -1.05
C GLU A 146 -12.55 -4.68 -2.51
N PHE A 147 -12.27 -3.43 -2.92
CA PHE A 147 -11.73 -3.14 -4.26
C PHE A 147 -10.46 -3.96 -4.58
N THR A 148 -9.51 -4.07 -3.64
CA THR A 148 -8.30 -4.88 -3.84
C THR A 148 -8.65 -6.34 -4.09
N PHE A 149 -9.55 -6.91 -3.30
CA PHE A 149 -9.94 -8.31 -3.42
C PHE A 149 -10.81 -8.58 -4.65
N GLU A 150 -11.67 -7.65 -5.07
CA GLU A 150 -12.40 -7.74 -6.33
C GLU A 150 -11.44 -7.83 -7.52
N ILE A 151 -10.38 -7.01 -7.53
CA ILE A 151 -9.33 -7.07 -8.56
C ILE A 151 -8.56 -8.39 -8.51
N ILE A 152 -8.28 -8.92 -7.32
CA ILE A 152 -7.64 -10.23 -7.15
C ILE A 152 -8.54 -11.36 -7.70
N GLU A 153 -9.83 -11.32 -7.38
CA GLU A 153 -10.83 -12.32 -7.76
C GLU A 153 -11.07 -12.39 -9.27
N THR A 154 -10.80 -11.31 -10.02
CA THR A 154 -10.91 -11.38 -11.49
C THR A 154 -9.90 -12.35 -12.11
N GLY A 155 -8.83 -12.73 -11.40
CA GLY A 155 -7.76 -13.59 -11.91
C GLY A 155 -7.01 -13.01 -13.11
N LYS A 156 -7.07 -11.68 -13.32
CA LYS A 156 -6.48 -10.98 -14.47
C LYS A 156 -5.17 -10.27 -14.04
N PRO A 157 -3.99 -10.79 -14.41
CA PRO A 157 -2.72 -10.24 -13.91
C PRO A 157 -2.47 -8.79 -14.30
N HIS A 158 -2.94 -8.34 -15.49
CA HIS A 158 -2.76 -6.96 -15.94
C HIS A 158 -3.57 -5.97 -15.09
N LEU A 159 -4.70 -6.38 -14.51
CA LEU A 159 -5.46 -5.54 -13.58
C LEU A 159 -4.75 -5.42 -12.23
N MET A 160 -4.27 -6.54 -11.67
CA MET A 160 -3.46 -6.54 -10.45
C MET A 160 -2.20 -5.69 -10.61
N ALA A 161 -1.50 -5.85 -11.74
CA ALA A 161 -0.35 -5.01 -12.09
C ALA A 161 -0.74 -3.53 -12.20
N SER A 162 -1.93 -3.20 -12.74
CA SER A 162 -2.40 -1.81 -12.79
C SER A 162 -2.53 -1.19 -11.40
N VAL A 163 -3.22 -1.89 -10.47
CA VAL A 163 -3.37 -1.41 -9.08
C VAL A 163 -2.01 -1.30 -8.40
N PHE A 164 -1.15 -2.30 -8.57
CA PHE A 164 0.20 -2.31 -7.99
C PHE A 164 1.04 -1.11 -8.46
N ILE A 165 1.05 -0.83 -9.76
CA ILE A 165 1.91 0.20 -10.37
C ILE A 165 1.34 1.60 -10.14
N PHE A 166 0.02 1.80 -10.27
CA PHE A 166 -0.55 3.14 -10.31
C PHE A 166 -1.32 3.51 -9.04
N GLY A 167 -1.96 2.53 -8.39
CA GLY A 167 -2.75 2.76 -7.17
C GLY A 167 -1.93 2.70 -5.89
N ARG A 168 -0.89 1.84 -5.86
CA ARG A 168 -0.12 1.52 -4.65
C ARG A 168 1.31 2.02 -4.65
N GLU A 169 1.78 2.64 -5.74
CA GLU A 169 3.08 3.31 -5.74
C GLU A 169 3.12 4.37 -4.63
N ASP A 170 4.29 4.49 -3.99
CA ASP A 170 4.49 5.27 -2.77
C ASP A 170 4.40 6.77 -3.04
N ILE A 171 3.17 7.25 -2.96
CA ILE A 171 2.83 8.65 -2.86
C ILE A 171 2.95 9.03 -1.38
N ASN A 172 4.09 9.64 -1.02
CA ASN A 172 4.34 10.49 0.16
C ASN A 172 4.96 9.92 1.46
N SER A 173 5.69 8.80 1.47
CA SER A 173 6.54 8.46 2.63
C SER A 173 7.43 9.63 3.12
N GLU A 174 7.91 10.49 2.21
CA GLU A 174 8.71 11.68 2.55
C GLU A 174 7.92 12.73 3.36
N LYS A 175 6.66 13.01 3.00
CA LYS A 175 5.85 13.98 3.75
C LYS A 175 5.47 13.45 5.12
N VAL A 176 5.12 12.16 5.21
CA VAL A 176 4.85 11.51 6.50
C VAL A 176 6.12 11.50 7.35
N LEU A 177 7.29 11.23 6.76
CA LEU A 177 8.57 11.28 7.46
C LEU A 177 8.90 12.68 7.99
N ASN A 178 8.63 13.73 7.22
CA ASN A 178 8.82 15.11 7.67
C ASN A 178 7.92 15.45 8.87
N VAL A 179 6.67 14.99 8.85
CA VAL A 179 5.75 15.13 10.00
C VAL A 179 6.29 14.37 11.21
N VAL A 180 6.63 13.09 11.04
CA VAL A 180 7.15 12.22 12.11
C VAL A 180 8.41 12.82 12.75
N SER A 181 9.30 13.37 11.92
CA SER A 181 10.53 14.02 12.38
C SER A 181 10.27 15.32 13.16
N THR A 182 9.14 15.99 12.91
CA THR A 182 8.75 17.22 13.61
C THR A 182 8.12 16.92 14.98
N ILE A 183 7.42 15.78 15.11
CA ILE A 183 6.75 15.39 16.36
C ILE A 183 7.64 14.54 17.28
N ALA A 184 8.73 13.98 16.76
CA ALA A 184 9.65 13.17 17.54
C ALA A 184 10.38 14.02 18.59
N THR A 185 10.33 13.58 19.84
CA THR A 185 11.07 14.19 20.96
C THR A 185 11.81 13.09 21.74
N GLU A 186 12.68 13.48 22.68
CA GLU A 186 13.30 12.52 23.60
C GLU A 186 12.25 11.76 24.43
N GLU A 187 11.16 12.44 24.79
CA GLU A 187 10.05 11.88 25.57
C GLU A 187 9.08 11.04 24.72
N ASN A 188 8.98 11.33 23.41
CA ASN A 188 8.14 10.62 22.44
C ASN A 188 8.98 10.18 21.23
N PRO A 189 9.83 9.14 21.39
CA PRO A 189 10.68 8.67 20.32
C PRO A 189 9.83 8.02 19.21
N CYS A 190 10.13 8.39 17.96
CA CYS A 190 9.47 7.82 16.77
C CYS A 190 10.47 7.03 15.89
N ASN A 191 11.53 6.47 16.49
CA ASN A 191 12.64 5.86 15.75
C ASN A 191 12.21 4.66 14.91
N LYS A 192 11.23 3.85 15.35
CA LYS A 192 10.73 2.70 14.58
C LYS A 192 10.05 3.12 13.29
N LEU A 193 9.11 4.06 13.41
CA LEU A 193 8.39 4.61 12.25
C LEU A 193 9.33 5.39 11.32
N THR A 194 10.24 6.18 11.90
CA THR A 194 11.29 6.90 11.14
C THR A 194 12.16 5.92 10.34
N PHE A 195 12.56 4.82 10.95
CA PHE A 195 13.34 3.79 10.28
C PHE A 195 12.56 3.16 9.12
N LEU A 196 11.31 2.74 9.33
CA LEU A 196 10.47 2.15 8.28
C LEU A 196 10.26 3.11 7.10
N LEU A 197 9.95 4.39 7.36
CA LEU A 197 9.76 5.38 6.30
C LEU A 197 11.07 5.63 5.52
N ASN A 198 12.21 5.68 6.19
CA ASN A 198 13.51 5.76 5.52
C ASN A 198 13.82 4.50 4.71
N ARG A 199 13.38 3.31 5.16
CA ARG A 199 13.49 2.07 4.36
C ARG A 199 12.68 2.16 3.08
N TYR A 200 11.43 2.63 3.12
CA TYR A 200 10.65 2.87 1.90
C TYR A 200 11.35 3.82 0.93
N LEU A 201 11.92 4.93 1.44
CA LEU A 201 12.67 5.87 0.60
C LEU A 201 13.94 5.24 0.01
N TYR A 202 14.69 4.45 0.79
CA TYR A 202 15.90 3.78 0.34
C TYR A 202 15.61 2.72 -0.74
N LEU A 203 14.50 1.98 -0.60
CA LEU A 203 14.10 0.94 -1.52
C LEU A 203 13.48 1.47 -2.82
N LYS A 204 13.21 2.78 -2.92
CA LYS A 204 12.88 3.44 -4.18
C LYS A 204 14.09 3.43 -5.11
N GLN A 205 14.18 2.38 -5.92
CA GLN A 205 15.13 2.31 -7.01
C GLN A 205 14.46 2.77 -8.31
N ASP A 206 15.11 3.67 -9.05
CA ASP A 206 14.63 4.14 -10.37
C ASP A 206 14.35 2.97 -11.35
N ASN A 207 15.05 1.85 -11.18
CA ASN A 207 14.86 0.65 -12.00
C ASN A 207 13.50 -0.03 -11.79
N HIS A 208 12.85 0.14 -10.63
CA HIS A 208 11.57 -0.51 -10.32
C HIS A 208 10.44 -0.02 -11.22
N ARG A 209 10.43 1.27 -11.59
CA ARG A 209 9.42 1.82 -12.50
C ARG A 209 9.59 1.27 -13.91
N ALA A 210 10.82 1.15 -14.40
CA ALA A 210 11.10 0.56 -15.70
C ALA A 210 10.69 -0.91 -15.78
N LEU A 211 10.96 -1.69 -14.72
CA LEU A 211 10.56 -3.09 -14.59
C LEU A 211 9.04 -3.26 -14.44
N SER A 212 8.38 -2.37 -13.70
CA SER A 212 6.92 -2.29 -13.61
C SER A 212 6.25 -2.08 -14.97
N TYR A 213 6.76 -1.14 -15.76
CA TYR A 213 6.27 -0.92 -17.12
C TYR A 213 6.61 -2.06 -18.07
N LYS A 214 7.76 -2.74 -17.88
CA LYS A 214 8.07 -3.97 -18.61
C LYS A 214 7.05 -5.06 -18.29
N MET A 215 6.75 -5.29 -17.01
CA MET A 215 5.74 -6.24 -16.57
C MET A 215 4.38 -5.96 -17.22
N LEU A 216 3.91 -4.72 -17.18
CA LEU A 216 2.63 -4.35 -17.79
C LEU A 216 2.60 -4.62 -19.31
N ARG A 217 3.72 -4.37 -20.02
CA ARG A 217 3.84 -4.70 -21.44
C ARG A 217 3.75 -6.20 -21.71
N GLU A 218 4.40 -7.03 -20.91
CA GLU A 218 4.34 -8.49 -21.09
C GLU A 218 2.93 -9.03 -20.83
N LEU A 219 2.21 -8.44 -19.87
CA LEU A 219 0.84 -8.87 -19.52
C LEU A 219 -0.21 -8.41 -20.56
N CYS A 220 -0.07 -7.19 -21.08
CA CYS A 220 -1.01 -6.61 -22.03
C CYS A 220 -0.70 -6.97 -23.49
N GLY A 221 0.58 -7.05 -23.86
CA GLY A 221 1.01 -7.27 -25.25
C GLY A 221 0.38 -6.25 -26.21
N THR A 222 -0.20 -6.74 -27.30
CA THR A 222 -0.92 -5.95 -28.30
C THR A 222 -2.43 -5.87 -28.06
N ASP A 223 -2.91 -6.41 -26.94
CA ASP A 223 -4.34 -6.46 -26.63
C ASP A 223 -4.82 -5.09 -26.10
N MET A 224 -5.51 -4.36 -26.97
CA MET A 224 -6.05 -3.03 -26.63
C MET A 224 -7.09 -3.08 -25.52
N VAL A 225 -7.85 -4.17 -25.39
CA VAL A 225 -8.86 -4.30 -24.32
C VAL A 225 -8.15 -4.32 -22.97
N LYS A 226 -7.05 -5.07 -22.84
CA LYS A 226 -6.24 -5.08 -21.61
C LYS A 226 -5.69 -3.70 -21.26
N TRP A 227 -5.23 -2.94 -22.26
CA TRP A 227 -4.73 -1.58 -22.02
C TRP A 227 -5.83 -0.61 -21.54
N GLU A 228 -7.06 -0.71 -22.06
CA GLU A 228 -8.19 0.09 -21.55
C GLU A 228 -8.64 -0.35 -20.16
N GLU A 229 -8.67 -1.67 -19.90
CA GLU A 229 -8.95 -2.23 -18.59
C GLU A 229 -7.93 -1.75 -17.54
N VAL A 230 -6.64 -1.73 -17.89
CA VAL A 230 -5.57 -1.18 -17.04
C VAL A 230 -5.85 0.28 -16.69
N LEU A 231 -6.15 1.13 -17.69
CA LEU A 231 -6.44 2.54 -17.44
C LEU A 231 -7.65 2.72 -16.51
N THR A 232 -8.71 1.96 -16.75
CA THR A 232 -9.95 2.01 -15.96
C THR A 232 -9.67 1.65 -14.50
N VAL A 233 -9.01 0.52 -14.27
CA VAL A 233 -8.66 0.05 -12.92
C VAL A 233 -7.66 0.98 -12.23
N ALA A 234 -6.73 1.60 -12.97
CA ALA A 234 -5.81 2.58 -12.40
C ALA A 234 -6.54 3.83 -11.89
N LYS A 235 -7.54 4.33 -12.64
CA LYS A 235 -8.37 5.47 -12.21
C LYS A 235 -9.14 5.11 -10.93
N GLN A 236 -9.81 3.97 -10.93
CA GLN A 236 -10.56 3.47 -9.76
C GLN A 236 -9.65 3.32 -8.53
N ALA A 237 -8.46 2.75 -8.69
CA ALA A 237 -7.52 2.58 -7.59
C ALA A 237 -7.07 3.92 -6.97
N LEU A 238 -6.86 4.95 -7.78
CA LEU A 238 -6.55 6.29 -7.30
C LEU A 238 -7.76 6.96 -6.63
N GLU A 239 -8.97 6.79 -7.19
CA GLU A 239 -10.21 7.31 -6.60
C GLU A 239 -10.48 6.71 -5.22
N HIS A 240 -10.37 5.39 -5.06
CA HIS A 240 -10.46 4.73 -3.75
C HIS A 240 -9.41 5.26 -2.76
N ARG A 241 -8.20 5.56 -3.23
CA ARG A 241 -7.15 6.15 -2.40
C ARG A 241 -7.46 7.59 -1.99
N ILE A 242 -8.03 8.40 -2.87
CA ILE A 242 -8.49 9.76 -2.55
C ILE A 242 -9.59 9.71 -1.49
N ILE A 243 -10.59 8.84 -1.67
CA ILE A 243 -11.68 8.64 -0.70
C ILE A 243 -11.12 8.26 0.67
N LEU A 244 -10.16 7.34 0.71
CA LEU A 244 -9.48 6.95 1.95
C LEU A 244 -8.78 8.15 2.61
N TRP A 245 -8.03 8.94 1.84
CA TRP A 245 -7.33 10.12 2.33
C TRP A 245 -8.27 11.22 2.83
N ASP A 246 -9.37 11.46 2.13
CA ASP A 246 -10.41 12.41 2.51
C ASP A 246 -11.06 12.02 3.85
N ASN A 247 -11.42 10.75 4.02
CA ASN A 247 -12.04 10.28 5.25
C ASN A 247 -11.07 10.35 6.44
N ILE A 248 -9.80 9.97 6.26
CA ILE A 248 -8.78 10.14 7.31
C ILE A 248 -8.61 11.62 7.65
N TYR A 249 -8.60 12.52 6.66
CA TYR A 249 -8.56 13.96 6.90
C TYR A 249 -9.75 14.43 7.75
N HIS A 250 -10.97 13.98 7.43
CA HIS A 250 -12.16 14.35 8.19
C HIS A 250 -12.10 13.86 9.64
N ILE A 251 -11.68 12.62 9.87
CA ILE A 251 -11.52 12.04 11.22
C ILE A 251 -10.56 12.89 12.06
N ILE A 252 -9.39 13.20 11.51
CA ILE A 252 -8.38 13.99 12.23
C ILE A 252 -8.88 15.41 12.46
N ASN A 253 -9.56 16.03 11.48
CA ASN A 253 -10.07 17.38 11.62
C ASN A 253 -11.20 17.47 12.67
N THR A 254 -12.14 16.52 12.69
CA THR A 254 -13.20 16.46 13.70
C THR A 254 -12.63 16.25 15.10
N ASN A 255 -11.66 15.35 15.26
CA ASN A 255 -10.99 15.15 16.56
C ASN A 255 -10.34 16.45 17.07
N LYS A 256 -9.81 17.29 16.18
CA LYS A 256 -9.26 18.61 16.58
C LYS A 256 -10.33 19.59 17.01
N GLU A 257 -11.49 19.59 16.35
CA GLU A 257 -12.61 20.47 16.68
C GLU A 257 -13.23 20.11 18.05
N GLU A 258 -13.26 18.83 18.40
CA GLU A 258 -13.77 18.36 19.71
C GLU A 258 -12.84 18.65 20.90
N LEU A 259 -11.56 18.91 20.63
CA LEU A 259 -10.54 19.23 21.65
C LEU A 259 -10.40 20.73 21.93
N VAL A 260 -11.12 21.59 21.19
CA VAL A 260 -11.15 23.06 21.34
C VAL A 260 -12.36 23.50 22.15
#